data_AF-A0A7X8WX24-F1
#
_entry.id   AF-A0A7X8WX24-F1
#
_cell.length_a   1.000
_cell.length_b   1.000
_cell.length_c   1.000
_cell.angle_alpha   90.00
_cell.angle_beta   90.00
_cell.angle_gamma   90.00
#
_symmetry.space_group_name_H-M   'P 1'
#
loop_
_entity.id
_entity.type
_entity.pdbx_description
1 polymer ?
#
loop_
_entity_poly.entity_id
_entity_poly.type
_entity_poly.pdbx_seq_one_letter_code
_entity_poly.pdbx_strand_id
1 'polypeptide(L)'
;MKKLGFSIVLIMLVVLFTVFNMGDEIGLGYGGPAEIEDEKEPIEEIVEPEPEEVITEPEIMEEPENLTRADVLNLIENSRKVMVQNPDDILVLVNKERNLEASYVPQDLVIPDIPFSFDGYDQKKNMREEAARAIEELLTQAHAEGHMIYGVSGYRSYERQETIFIGNALRDGFKKANTYSAIPGQSEHQTGLAMDLSSPSVNFRLVTRFGETPEGIWLKENCHLYGFIIRFPQDKTHITGYQYEPWHIRYVGIEDATEIMLNDLTLEEYLHNKE
;
A
#
# COMPACT_ATOMS: atom_id res chain seq x y z
N MET A 1 -26.18 50.61 -3.50
CA MET A 1 -25.24 50.61 -4.64
C MET A 1 -23.89 50.12 -4.11
N LYS A 2 -23.19 49.13 -4.66
CA LYS A 2 -23.41 48.26 -5.82
C LYS A 2 -23.16 46.79 -5.37
N LYS A 3 -23.83 45.80 -5.96
CA LYS A 3 -23.39 44.38 -5.86
C LYS A 3 -22.48 44.09 -7.05
N LEU A 4 -21.36 43.40 -6.82
CA LEU A 4 -20.46 42.93 -7.87
C LEU A 4 -20.76 41.44 -8.11
N GLY A 5 -21.19 41.09 -9.31
CA GLY A 5 -21.46 39.70 -9.69
C GLY A 5 -20.25 39.08 -10.38
N PHE A 6 -19.83 37.90 -9.93
CA PHE A 6 -18.91 37.05 -10.67
C PHE A 6 -19.73 36.09 -11.56
N SER A 7 -19.50 36.14 -12.87
CA SER A 7 -20.04 35.15 -13.81
C SER A 7 -19.12 33.93 -13.85
N ILE A 8 -19.67 32.76 -13.53
CA ILE A 8 -19.01 31.47 -13.78
C ILE A 8 -19.41 31.03 -15.20
N VAL A 9 -18.41 30.81 -16.06
CA VAL A 9 -18.59 30.25 -17.41
C VAL A 9 -18.42 28.74 -17.32
N LEU A 10 -19.53 28.00 -17.48
CA LEU A 10 -19.52 26.54 -17.51
C LEU A 10 -19.33 26.06 -18.96
N ILE A 11 -18.20 25.43 -19.26
CA ILE A 11 -17.92 24.85 -20.59
C ILE A 11 -18.40 23.40 -20.59
N MET A 12 -19.52 23.13 -21.26
CA MET A 12 -19.94 21.76 -21.59
C MET A 12 -19.18 21.28 -22.84
N LEU A 13 -18.43 20.19 -22.69
CA LEU A 13 -17.79 19.49 -23.80
C LEU A 13 -18.76 18.41 -24.32
N VAL A 14 -19.22 18.56 -25.56
CA VAL A 14 -20.05 17.56 -26.26
C VAL A 14 -19.16 16.83 -27.27
N VAL A 15 -18.94 15.52 -27.04
CA VAL A 15 -18.27 14.64 -28.00
C VAL A 15 -19.34 13.89 -28.78
N LEU A 16 -19.43 14.14 -30.10
CA LEU A 16 -20.35 13.45 -30.99
C LEU A 16 -19.64 12.32 -31.73
N PHE A 17 -20.21 11.12 -31.67
CA PHE A 17 -19.77 9.95 -32.43
C PHE A 17 -20.28 10.01 -33.88
N THR A 18 -19.42 9.77 -34.87
CA THR A 18 -19.84 9.38 -36.22
C THR A 18 -18.89 8.33 -36.82
N VAL A 19 -19.43 7.14 -37.10
CA VAL A 19 -18.81 6.11 -37.94
C VAL A 19 -19.57 6.09 -39.26
N PHE A 20 -18.88 6.09 -40.40
CA PHE A 20 -19.49 5.74 -41.69
C PHE A 20 -18.48 5.06 -42.62
N ASN A 21 -19.00 4.23 -43.53
CA ASN A 21 -18.28 3.20 -44.29
C ASN A 21 -18.56 3.35 -45.80
N MET A 22 -17.95 2.48 -46.64
CA MET A 22 -18.00 2.42 -48.13
C MET A 22 -17.02 3.39 -48.86
N GLY A 23 -16.44 3.02 -50.02
CA GLY A 23 -16.52 1.75 -50.78
C GLY A 23 -15.66 1.78 -52.06
N ASP A 24 -15.46 0.62 -52.68
CA ASP A 24 -14.45 0.33 -53.71
C ASP A 24 -14.57 1.07 -55.06
N GLU A 25 -13.44 1.16 -55.79
CA GLU A 25 -13.46 1.05 -57.26
C GLU A 25 -12.18 0.35 -57.81
N ILE A 26 -12.27 -0.21 -59.02
CA ILE A 26 -11.46 -1.34 -59.52
C ILE A 26 -10.76 -1.04 -60.87
N GLY A 27 -9.59 -1.64 -61.12
CA GLY A 27 -8.87 -1.54 -62.40
C GLY A 27 -7.98 -2.77 -62.69
N LEU A 28 -8.16 -3.38 -63.87
CA LEU A 28 -7.63 -4.71 -64.26
C LEU A 28 -6.40 -4.63 -65.21
N GLY A 29 -5.55 -5.68 -65.24
CA GLY A 29 -4.51 -5.84 -66.29
C GLY A 29 -3.74 -7.17 -66.29
N TYR A 30 -3.66 -7.85 -67.45
CA TYR A 30 -2.97 -9.14 -67.69
C TYR A 30 -1.71 -8.95 -68.58
N GLY A 31 -0.69 -9.84 -68.59
CA GLY A 31 -0.46 -11.02 -67.74
C GLY A 31 0.46 -12.10 -68.35
N GLY A 32 1.78 -12.03 -68.12
CA GLY A 32 2.79 -13.08 -68.40
C GLY A 32 3.56 -12.96 -69.75
N PRO A 33 4.64 -13.76 -69.96
CA PRO A 33 5.30 -14.70 -69.05
C PRO A 33 6.85 -14.58 -68.90
N ALA A 34 7.34 -15.00 -67.73
CA ALA A 34 8.63 -15.61 -67.36
C ALA A 34 9.93 -15.40 -68.18
N GLU A 35 10.96 -14.89 -67.48
CA GLU A 35 12.30 -15.51 -67.46
C GLU A 35 12.65 -15.88 -66.01
N ILE A 36 13.53 -16.89 -65.83
CA ILE A 36 13.83 -17.53 -64.54
C ILE A 36 15.29 -17.24 -64.19
N GLU A 37 15.56 -16.71 -63.00
CA GLU A 37 16.88 -16.76 -62.38
C GLU A 37 16.77 -17.35 -60.97
N ASP A 38 17.63 -18.32 -60.66
CA ASP A 38 17.69 -19.04 -59.38
C ASP A 38 18.33 -18.16 -58.28
N GLU A 39 17.52 -17.45 -57.50
CA GLU A 39 17.97 -16.97 -56.18
C GLU A 39 17.68 -18.03 -55.11
N LYS A 40 18.75 -18.60 -54.55
CA LYS A 40 18.67 -19.52 -53.42
C LYS A 40 18.41 -18.74 -52.14
N GLU A 41 17.27 -18.99 -51.50
CA GLU A 41 17.02 -18.46 -50.16
C GLU A 41 18.06 -18.97 -49.14
N PRO A 42 18.48 -18.12 -48.18
CA PRO A 42 19.27 -18.57 -47.05
C PRO A 42 18.38 -19.39 -46.10
N ILE A 43 18.88 -20.54 -45.68
CA ILE A 43 18.20 -21.40 -44.70
C ILE A 43 18.18 -20.67 -43.36
N GLU A 44 16.98 -20.39 -42.83
CA GLU A 44 16.84 -19.94 -41.44
C GLU A 44 17.31 -21.04 -40.49
N GLU A 45 18.27 -20.71 -39.63
CA GLU A 45 18.75 -21.59 -38.57
C GLU A 45 17.68 -21.67 -37.47
N ILE A 46 16.99 -22.81 -37.39
CA ILE A 46 15.98 -23.05 -36.35
C ILE A 46 16.72 -23.16 -35.02
N VAL A 47 16.74 -22.05 -34.26
CA VAL A 47 17.16 -22.06 -32.86
C VAL A 47 16.08 -22.81 -32.07
N GLU A 48 16.39 -24.03 -31.63
CA GLU A 48 15.55 -24.73 -30.67
C GLU A 48 15.44 -23.88 -29.39
N PRO A 49 14.24 -23.67 -28.83
CA PRO A 49 14.11 -22.96 -27.57
C PRO A 49 14.84 -23.74 -26.48
N GLU A 50 15.71 -23.06 -25.72
CA GLU A 50 16.31 -23.67 -24.53
C GLU A 50 15.21 -24.15 -23.58
N PRO A 51 15.39 -25.29 -22.91
CA PRO A 51 14.36 -25.84 -22.03
C PRO A 51 14.07 -24.83 -20.92
N GLU A 52 12.80 -24.44 -20.77
CA GLU A 52 12.35 -23.59 -19.68
C GLU A 52 12.90 -24.14 -18.35
N GLU A 53 13.68 -23.33 -17.63
CA GLU A 53 14.07 -23.68 -16.27
C GLU A 53 12.79 -23.86 -15.47
N VAL A 54 12.55 -25.10 -15.02
CA VAL A 54 11.47 -25.40 -14.09
C VAL A 54 11.81 -24.67 -12.79
N ILE A 55 11.24 -23.48 -12.62
CA ILE A 55 11.28 -22.73 -11.37
C ILE A 55 10.51 -23.59 -10.37
N THR A 56 11.24 -24.43 -9.64
CA THR A 56 10.66 -25.18 -8.53
C THR A 56 10.19 -24.15 -7.52
N GLU A 57 8.88 -24.11 -7.27
CA GLU A 57 8.32 -23.32 -6.17
C GLU A 57 9.14 -23.58 -4.90
N PRO A 58 9.50 -22.54 -4.13
CA PRO A 58 10.33 -22.71 -2.95
C PRO A 58 9.65 -23.70 -2.00
N GLU A 59 10.42 -24.70 -1.55
CA GLU A 59 9.95 -25.84 -0.77
C GLU A 59 9.03 -25.38 0.38
N ILE A 60 7.72 -25.53 0.17
CA ILE A 60 6.72 -25.05 1.11
C ILE A 60 6.80 -25.95 2.34
N MET A 61 7.51 -25.49 3.37
CA MET A 61 7.47 -26.14 4.68
C MET A 61 5.99 -26.33 5.07
N GLU A 62 5.56 -27.58 5.20
CA GLU A 62 4.22 -27.89 5.68
C GLU A 62 4.08 -27.37 7.10
N GLU A 63 3.01 -26.63 7.34
CA GLU A 63 2.76 -26.02 8.64
C GLU A 63 2.24 -27.13 9.58
N PRO A 64 2.89 -27.41 10.72
CA PRO A 64 2.47 -28.51 11.58
C PRO A 64 1.10 -28.23 12.20
N GLU A 65 0.24 -29.26 12.28
CA GLU A 65 -1.14 -29.15 12.81
C GLU A 65 -1.25 -28.52 14.21
N ASN A 66 -0.17 -28.56 15.00
CA ASN A 66 -0.07 -27.86 16.29
C ASN A 66 1.28 -27.14 16.38
N LEU A 67 1.33 -25.89 15.92
CA LEU A 67 2.49 -25.02 16.10
C LEU A 67 2.82 -24.81 17.58
N THR A 68 4.09 -24.99 17.96
CA THR A 68 4.62 -24.50 19.23
C THR A 68 5.23 -23.11 19.06
N ARG A 69 5.52 -22.40 20.17
CA ARG A 69 6.24 -21.11 20.12
C ARG A 69 7.62 -21.26 19.46
N ALA A 70 8.29 -22.40 19.60
CA ALA A 70 9.60 -22.62 18.98
C ALA A 70 9.47 -22.76 17.45
N ASP A 71 8.44 -23.44 16.97
CA ASP A 71 8.17 -23.58 15.53
C ASP A 71 7.84 -22.23 14.90
N VAL A 72 6.99 -21.41 15.55
CA VAL A 72 6.67 -20.06 15.06
C VAL A 72 7.91 -19.16 15.04
N LEU A 73 8.80 -19.24 16.04
CA LEU A 73 10.05 -18.47 16.04
C LEU A 73 10.99 -18.90 14.90
N ASN A 74 11.09 -20.19 14.61
CA ASN A 74 11.86 -20.71 13.48
C ASN A 74 11.26 -20.25 12.13
N LEU A 75 9.94 -20.30 11.99
CA LEU A 75 9.24 -19.79 10.80
C LEU A 75 9.40 -18.26 10.64
N ILE A 76 9.41 -17.48 11.73
CA ILE A 76 9.74 -16.04 11.69
C ILE A 76 11.16 -15.82 11.16
N GLU A 77 12.16 -16.54 11.67
CA GLU A 77 13.56 -16.42 11.23
C GLU A 77 13.68 -16.73 9.72
N ASN A 78 13.13 -17.86 9.28
CA ASN A 78 13.18 -18.29 7.87
C ASN A 78 12.32 -17.44 6.92
N SER A 79 11.43 -16.60 7.45
CA SER A 79 10.58 -15.70 6.66
C SER A 79 11.19 -14.31 6.40
N ARG A 80 12.35 -14.00 7.00
CA ARG A 80 13.06 -12.74 6.71
C ARG A 80 13.55 -12.74 5.26
N LYS A 81 13.35 -11.60 4.59
CA LYS A 81 13.77 -11.39 3.20
C LYS A 81 14.84 -10.30 3.12
N VAL A 82 14.56 -9.16 2.49
CA VAL A 82 15.55 -8.10 2.30
C VAL A 82 15.60 -7.19 3.52
N MET A 83 16.76 -7.03 4.15
CA MET A 83 16.93 -6.05 5.23
C MET A 83 17.03 -4.64 4.65
N VAL A 84 16.20 -3.74 5.17
CA VAL A 84 16.20 -2.31 4.83
C VAL A 84 17.50 -1.66 5.27
N GLN A 85 18.15 -0.91 4.36
CA GLN A 85 19.43 -0.25 4.62
C GLN A 85 19.30 1.15 5.24
N ASN A 86 18.24 1.89 4.90
CA ASN A 86 17.96 3.25 5.39
C ASN A 86 16.65 3.26 6.20
N PRO A 87 16.63 2.73 7.45
CA PRO A 87 15.38 2.56 8.21
C PRO A 87 14.77 3.89 8.71
N ASP A 88 15.58 4.95 8.78
CA ASP A 88 15.16 6.31 9.17
C ASP A 88 14.59 7.14 7.99
N ASP A 89 14.57 6.61 6.77
CA ASP A 89 13.98 7.28 5.59
C ASP A 89 12.45 7.40 5.75
N ILE A 90 11.88 8.56 5.42
CA ILE A 90 10.42 8.77 5.47
C ILE A 90 9.70 7.88 4.45
N LEU A 91 10.34 7.59 3.32
CA LEU A 91 9.83 6.71 2.27
C LEU A 91 10.24 5.23 2.47
N VAL A 92 10.72 4.86 3.66
CA VAL A 92 11.16 3.48 3.94
C VAL A 92 10.04 2.46 3.65
N LEU A 93 10.30 1.55 2.71
CA LEU A 93 9.38 0.48 2.37
C LEU A 93 9.60 -0.72 3.30
N VAL A 94 8.62 -0.99 4.17
CA VAL A 94 8.60 -2.13 5.11
C VAL A 94 7.33 -2.93 4.84
N ASN A 95 7.47 -4.18 4.39
CA ASN A 95 6.34 -5.01 3.98
C ASN A 95 6.72 -6.51 4.04
N LYS A 96 5.97 -7.37 3.34
CA LYS A 96 6.23 -8.82 3.29
C LYS A 96 7.61 -9.20 2.72
N GLU A 97 8.22 -8.31 1.94
CA GLU A 97 9.48 -8.51 1.22
C GLU A 97 10.67 -7.76 1.83
N ARG A 98 10.39 -6.71 2.62
CA ARG A 98 11.40 -5.82 3.21
C ARG A 98 11.24 -5.70 4.73
N ASN A 99 12.28 -6.13 5.45
CA ASN A 99 12.35 -6.25 6.90
C ASN A 99 13.19 -5.12 7.54
N LEU A 100 12.73 -4.62 8.69
CA LEU A 100 13.54 -3.86 9.64
C LEU A 100 14.32 -4.78 10.57
N GLU A 101 15.47 -4.31 11.03
CA GLU A 101 16.26 -4.96 12.08
C GLU A 101 15.49 -5.07 13.40
N ALA A 102 15.74 -6.13 14.17
CA ALA A 102 15.04 -6.35 15.44
C ALA A 102 15.35 -5.26 16.48
N SER A 103 16.56 -4.70 16.44
CA SER A 103 17.01 -3.61 17.31
C SER A 103 16.60 -2.22 16.83
N TYR A 104 15.93 -2.08 15.67
CA TYR A 104 15.58 -0.76 15.14
C TYR A 104 14.46 -0.09 15.94
N VAL A 105 14.78 1.09 16.47
CA VAL A 105 13.89 2.01 17.19
C VAL A 105 14.21 3.42 16.71
N PRO A 106 13.24 4.19 16.17
CA PRO A 106 13.47 5.58 15.78
C PRO A 106 13.88 6.44 16.99
N GLN A 107 14.81 7.37 16.78
CA GLN A 107 15.36 8.20 17.87
C GLN A 107 14.50 9.43 18.22
N ASP A 108 13.54 9.75 17.35
CA ASP A 108 12.69 10.95 17.36
C ASP A 108 11.23 10.63 17.74
N LEU A 109 11.00 9.57 18.52
CA LEU A 109 9.67 9.18 18.98
C LEU A 109 9.11 10.15 20.02
N VAL A 110 7.92 10.70 19.75
CA VAL A 110 7.15 11.58 20.64
C VAL A 110 5.67 11.15 20.67
N ILE A 111 4.93 11.56 21.69
CA ILE A 111 3.46 11.41 21.71
C ILE A 111 2.83 12.67 21.08
N PRO A 112 2.07 12.54 19.98
CA PRO A 112 1.30 13.65 19.43
C PRO A 112 0.15 14.07 20.34
N ASP A 113 -0.17 15.36 20.37
CA ASP A 113 -1.30 15.96 21.10
C ASP A 113 -2.64 15.73 20.39
N ILE A 114 -3.00 14.45 20.26
CA ILE A 114 -4.27 13.97 19.69
C ILE A 114 -5.03 13.13 20.72
N PRO A 115 -6.37 13.05 20.67
CA PRO A 115 -7.09 12.13 21.54
C PRO A 115 -6.90 10.69 21.07
N PHE A 116 -6.72 9.80 22.04
CA PHE A 116 -6.61 8.36 21.82
C PHE A 116 -7.88 7.65 22.33
N SER A 117 -8.16 6.45 21.82
CA SER A 117 -9.28 5.61 22.29
C SER A 117 -9.09 5.01 23.70
N PHE A 118 -8.05 5.44 24.43
CA PHE A 118 -7.67 4.93 25.73
C PHE A 118 -6.82 5.95 26.54
N ASP A 119 -7.04 5.95 27.84
CA ASP A 119 -6.33 6.81 28.80
C ASP A 119 -4.95 6.28 29.18
N GLY A 120 -4.15 7.13 29.83
CA GLY A 120 -2.82 6.79 30.34
C GLY A 120 -1.73 6.76 29.27
N TYR A 121 -0.53 6.35 29.69
CA TYR A 121 0.64 6.19 28.82
C TYR A 121 0.71 4.77 28.27
N ASP A 122 0.96 4.64 26.97
CA ASP A 122 1.30 3.40 26.27
C ASP A 122 2.32 3.75 25.18
N GLN A 123 3.27 2.86 24.90
CA GLN A 123 4.23 3.03 23.82
C GLN A 123 3.53 3.23 22.46
N LYS A 124 2.35 2.61 22.26
CA LYS A 124 1.53 2.76 21.04
C LYS A 124 0.88 4.13 20.88
N LYS A 125 1.15 5.11 21.75
CA LYS A 125 0.83 6.51 21.48
C LYS A 125 1.90 7.23 20.64
N ASN A 126 3.14 6.73 20.61
CA ASN A 126 4.23 7.46 19.97
C ASN A 126 4.18 7.41 18.44
N MET A 127 4.72 8.44 17.80
CA MET A 127 5.09 8.50 16.38
C MET A 127 6.43 9.20 16.26
N ARG A 128 7.10 9.14 15.10
CA ARG A 128 8.24 10.02 14.80
C ARG A 128 7.79 11.48 14.79
N GLU A 129 8.63 12.40 15.25
CA GLU A 129 8.26 13.80 15.51
C GLU A 129 7.60 14.52 14.32
N GLU A 130 8.08 14.30 13.09
CA GLU A 130 7.50 14.90 11.89
C GLU A 130 6.07 14.40 11.62
N ALA A 131 5.87 13.08 11.68
CA ALA A 131 4.56 12.47 11.54
C ALA A 131 3.61 12.80 12.71
N ALA A 132 4.16 13.00 13.92
CA ALA A 132 3.40 13.42 15.11
C ALA A 132 2.78 14.82 14.92
N ARG A 133 3.55 15.79 14.44
CA ARG A 133 3.03 17.15 14.14
C ARG A 133 2.01 17.11 13.00
N ALA A 134 2.28 16.31 11.97
CA ALA A 134 1.36 16.18 10.84
C ALA A 134 0.00 15.57 11.23
N ILE A 135 -0.02 14.59 12.15
CA ILE A 135 -1.28 13.99 12.60
C ILE A 135 -2.07 14.89 13.56
N GLU A 136 -1.39 15.76 14.32
CA GLU A 136 -2.03 16.82 15.11
C GLU A 136 -2.83 17.78 14.21
N GLU A 137 -2.22 18.24 13.11
CA GLU A 137 -2.89 19.11 12.14
C GLU A 137 -4.07 18.41 11.44
N LEU A 138 -3.88 17.16 11.00
CA LEU A 138 -4.91 16.34 10.36
C LEU A 138 -6.14 16.15 11.26
N LEU A 139 -5.94 15.76 12.52
CA LEU A 139 -7.03 15.50 13.46
C LEU A 139 -7.67 16.79 13.97
N THR A 140 -6.91 17.89 14.08
CA THR A 140 -7.45 19.22 14.36
C THR A 140 -8.44 19.64 13.28
N GLN A 141 -8.09 19.48 12.00
CA GLN A 141 -9.00 19.79 10.89
C GLN A 141 -10.21 18.84 10.88
N ALA A 142 -10.00 17.54 11.08
CA ALA A 142 -11.08 16.55 11.15
C ALA A 142 -12.14 16.95 12.20
N HIS A 143 -11.69 17.31 13.41
CA HIS A 143 -12.60 17.68 14.51
C HIS A 143 -13.27 19.03 14.27
N ALA A 144 -12.59 19.99 13.63
CA ALA A 144 -13.18 21.27 13.23
C ALA A 144 -14.33 21.09 12.23
N GLU A 145 -14.27 20.06 11.39
CA GLU A 145 -15.33 19.67 10.45
C GLU A 145 -16.35 18.67 11.05
N GLY A 146 -16.15 18.23 12.30
CA GLY A 146 -17.06 17.34 13.03
C GLY A 146 -16.78 15.84 12.89
N HIS A 147 -15.66 15.46 12.25
CA HIS A 147 -15.22 14.08 12.08
C HIS A 147 -14.36 13.63 13.27
N MET A 148 -15.01 13.01 14.27
CA MET A 148 -14.36 12.66 15.54
C MET A 148 -13.45 11.42 15.42
N ILE A 149 -12.21 11.63 15.02
CA ILE A 149 -11.17 10.61 14.80
C ILE A 149 -10.18 10.55 15.99
N TYR A 150 -9.77 9.34 16.37
CA TYR A 150 -8.93 9.05 17.53
C TYR A 150 -7.78 8.11 17.20
N GLY A 151 -6.62 8.32 17.83
CA GLY A 151 -5.49 7.39 17.80
C GLY A 151 -5.77 6.06 18.50
N VAL A 152 -5.34 4.95 17.89
CA VAL A 152 -5.49 3.59 18.45
C VAL A 152 -4.13 2.89 18.63
N SER A 153 -3.25 2.95 17.64
CA SER A 153 -1.89 2.37 17.72
C SER A 153 -0.92 3.02 16.72
N GLY A 154 0.00 3.83 17.23
CA GLY A 154 1.18 4.32 16.53
C GLY A 154 2.33 3.30 16.60
N TYR A 155 3.50 3.76 17.08
CA TYR A 155 4.72 2.98 17.18
C TYR A 155 4.57 1.66 17.94
N ARG A 156 5.27 0.62 17.47
CA ARG A 156 5.26 -0.72 18.04
C ARG A 156 6.63 -1.36 17.89
N SER A 157 7.28 -1.74 19.00
CA SER A 157 8.59 -2.39 18.93
C SER A 157 8.55 -3.77 18.27
N TYR A 158 9.70 -4.27 17.82
CA TYR A 158 9.85 -5.59 17.23
C TYR A 158 9.32 -6.69 18.16
N GLU A 159 9.69 -6.67 19.45
CA GLU A 159 9.30 -7.67 20.45
C GLU A 159 7.80 -7.64 20.74
N ARG A 160 7.19 -6.45 20.66
CA ARG A 160 5.73 -6.32 20.77
C ARG A 160 5.03 -6.92 19.56
N GLN A 161 5.55 -6.67 18.35
CA GLN A 161 5.01 -7.29 17.13
C GLN A 161 5.22 -8.80 17.12
N GLU A 162 6.36 -9.31 17.61
CA GLU A 162 6.64 -10.74 17.74
C GLU A 162 5.63 -11.40 18.70
N THR A 163 5.38 -10.77 19.86
CA THR A 163 4.39 -11.26 20.83
C THR A 163 2.99 -11.35 20.23
N ILE A 164 2.57 -10.35 19.46
CA ILE A 164 1.27 -10.31 18.77
C ILE A 164 1.20 -11.39 17.69
N PHE A 165 2.22 -11.47 16.83
CA PHE A 165 2.25 -12.42 15.72
C PHE A 165 2.27 -13.87 16.22
N ILE A 166 3.09 -14.19 17.25
CA ILE A 166 3.11 -15.52 17.86
C ILE A 166 1.74 -15.86 18.46
N GLY A 167 1.09 -14.94 19.18
CA GLY A 167 -0.26 -15.17 19.71
C GLY A 167 -1.31 -15.43 18.64
N ASN A 168 -1.20 -14.79 17.47
CA ASN A 168 -2.05 -15.03 16.31
C ASN A 168 -1.73 -16.36 15.62
N ALA A 169 -0.45 -16.67 15.38
CA ALA A 169 -0.02 -17.90 14.72
C ALA A 169 -0.36 -19.16 15.52
N LEU A 170 -0.22 -19.12 16.85
CA LEU A 170 -0.62 -20.23 17.74
C LEU A 170 -2.15 -20.44 17.79
N ARG A 171 -2.95 -19.45 17.41
CA ARG A 171 -4.42 -19.51 17.41
C ARG A 171 -5.00 -19.92 16.06
N ASP A 172 -4.45 -19.36 14.98
CA ASP A 172 -5.02 -19.41 13.63
C ASP A 172 -4.14 -20.14 12.61
N GLY A 173 -2.90 -20.48 12.96
CA GLY A 173 -1.87 -20.94 12.03
C GLY A 173 -0.98 -19.80 11.52
N PHE A 174 0.28 -20.09 11.20
CA PHE A 174 1.29 -19.13 10.73
C PHE A 174 0.87 -18.47 9.43
N LYS A 175 0.52 -19.26 8.39
CA LYS A 175 0.12 -18.73 7.08
C LYS A 175 -1.11 -17.84 7.18
N LYS A 176 -2.11 -18.24 7.97
CA LYS A 176 -3.34 -17.46 8.19
C LYS A 176 -3.09 -16.22 9.05
N ALA A 177 -2.25 -16.29 10.08
CA ALA A 177 -1.85 -15.12 10.86
C ALA A 177 -1.16 -14.06 9.97
N ASN A 178 -0.33 -14.50 9.02
CA ASN A 178 0.39 -13.60 8.12
C ASN A 178 -0.51 -12.83 7.14
N THR A 179 -1.79 -13.20 6.93
CA THR A 179 -2.69 -12.42 6.04
C THR A 179 -3.25 -11.15 6.68
N TYR A 180 -3.25 -11.05 8.01
CA TYR A 180 -3.80 -9.92 8.77
C TYR A 180 -2.88 -9.39 9.89
N SER A 181 -1.73 -10.03 10.12
CA SER A 181 -0.75 -9.63 11.11
C SER A 181 0.64 -9.67 10.47
N ALA A 182 1.37 -8.56 10.54
CA ALA A 182 2.77 -8.52 10.11
C ALA A 182 3.64 -9.48 10.93
N ILE A 183 4.58 -10.16 10.27
CA ILE A 183 5.72 -10.81 10.93
C ILE A 183 6.57 -9.68 11.57
N PRO A 184 7.22 -9.88 12.74
CA PRO A 184 8.07 -8.86 13.33
C PRO A 184 9.21 -8.45 12.37
N GLY A 185 9.49 -7.15 12.29
CA GLY A 185 10.33 -6.55 11.26
C GLY A 185 9.59 -6.20 9.96
N GLN A 186 8.43 -6.79 9.66
CA GLN A 186 7.60 -6.49 8.47
C GLN A 186 6.43 -5.53 8.77
N SER A 187 6.43 -4.87 9.94
CA SER A 187 5.35 -4.00 10.38
C SER A 187 5.76 -2.54 10.30
N GLU A 188 5.01 -1.74 9.54
CA GLU A 188 5.28 -0.30 9.43
C GLU A 188 5.16 0.44 10.76
N HIS A 189 4.43 -0.08 11.76
CA HIS A 189 4.42 0.49 13.10
C HIS A 189 5.81 0.55 13.76
N GLN A 190 6.76 -0.31 13.37
CA GLN A 190 8.13 -0.24 13.90
C GLN A 190 8.90 0.97 13.32
N THR A 191 8.47 1.55 12.20
CA THR A 191 9.03 2.82 11.67
C THR A 191 8.63 4.04 12.50
N GLY A 192 7.56 3.95 13.30
CA GLY A 192 6.95 5.12 13.96
C GLY A 192 6.26 6.11 13.00
N LEU A 193 6.18 5.80 11.69
CA LEU A 193 5.50 6.60 10.67
C LEU A 193 4.05 6.18 10.43
N ALA A 194 3.61 5.06 11.02
CA ALA A 194 2.25 4.53 10.88
C ALA A 194 1.38 4.78 12.12
N MET A 195 0.09 5.05 11.92
CA MET A 195 -0.93 5.15 12.97
C MET A 195 -2.21 4.43 12.55
N ASP A 196 -2.71 3.56 13.42
CA ASP A 196 -4.08 3.06 13.36
C ASP A 196 -5.04 4.11 13.97
N LEU A 197 -6.02 4.55 13.18
CA LEU A 197 -7.05 5.51 13.56
C LEU A 197 -8.45 4.86 13.64
N SER A 198 -9.34 5.41 14.44
CA SER A 198 -10.74 4.95 14.50
C SER A 198 -11.67 6.05 15.01
N SER A 199 -12.98 5.78 15.06
CA SER A 199 -14.00 6.72 15.55
C SER A 199 -15.00 6.07 16.50
N PRO A 200 -15.76 6.86 17.29
CA PRO A 200 -16.87 6.36 18.09
C PRO A 200 -17.91 5.61 17.25
N SER A 201 -18.08 5.99 15.98
CA SER A 201 -19.02 5.38 15.02
C SER A 201 -18.78 3.89 14.75
N VAL A 202 -17.57 3.37 15.03
CA VAL A 202 -17.23 1.94 15.02
C VAL A 202 -16.81 1.39 16.39
N ASN A 203 -17.14 2.09 17.47
CA ASN A 203 -16.71 1.80 18.84
C ASN A 203 -15.17 1.67 18.98
N PHE A 204 -14.43 2.55 18.29
CA PHE A 204 -12.96 2.57 18.25
C PHE A 204 -12.30 1.28 17.74
N ARG A 205 -13.05 0.43 17.00
CA ARG A 205 -12.53 -0.82 16.44
C ARG A 205 -11.81 -0.57 15.12
N LEU A 206 -10.71 -1.27 14.93
CA LEU A 206 -10.02 -1.39 13.65
C LEU A 206 -10.75 -2.43 12.80
N VAL A 207 -11.65 -1.97 11.94
CA VAL A 207 -12.53 -2.79 11.08
C VAL A 207 -12.76 -2.10 9.75
N THR A 208 -12.97 -2.87 8.67
CA THR A 208 -13.18 -2.34 7.31
C THR A 208 -14.34 -1.36 7.22
N ARG A 209 -15.40 -1.58 8.01
CA ARG A 209 -16.53 -0.66 8.20
C ARG A 209 -16.12 0.77 8.58
N PHE A 210 -14.95 1.00 9.16
CA PHE A 210 -14.48 2.36 9.43
C PHE A 210 -14.44 3.21 8.13
N GLY A 211 -13.99 2.63 7.01
CA GLY A 211 -14.00 3.30 5.70
C GLY A 211 -15.39 3.58 5.12
N GLU A 212 -16.46 3.02 5.70
CA GLU A 212 -17.87 3.31 5.35
C GLU A 212 -18.46 4.45 6.21
N THR A 213 -17.75 4.90 7.25
CA THR A 213 -18.21 5.98 8.14
C THR A 213 -17.87 7.36 7.58
N PRO A 214 -18.60 8.42 7.95
CA PRO A 214 -18.24 9.80 7.59
C PRO A 214 -16.79 10.14 7.97
N GLU A 215 -16.29 9.65 9.10
CA GLU A 215 -14.92 9.88 9.56
C GLU A 215 -13.89 9.16 8.70
N GLY A 216 -14.13 7.90 8.31
CA GLY A 216 -13.20 7.14 7.46
C GLY A 216 -13.21 7.61 5.99
N ILE A 217 -14.35 8.05 5.48
CA ILE A 217 -14.45 8.68 4.14
C ILE A 217 -13.66 9.99 4.14
N TRP A 218 -13.91 10.87 5.12
CA TRP A 218 -13.17 12.12 5.27
C TRP A 218 -11.66 11.89 5.40
N LEU A 219 -11.23 10.89 6.18
CA LEU A 219 -9.82 10.54 6.33
C LEU A 219 -9.21 10.12 4.99
N LYS A 220 -9.87 9.23 4.22
CA LYS A 220 -9.40 8.80 2.90
C LYS A 220 -9.25 9.99 1.94
N GLU A 221 -10.19 10.93 1.96
CA GLU A 221 -10.18 12.09 1.08
C GLU A 221 -9.12 13.13 1.46
N ASN A 222 -8.83 13.33 2.76
CA ASN A 222 -8.02 14.46 3.24
C ASN A 222 -6.62 14.11 3.77
N CYS A 223 -6.32 12.84 4.13
CA CYS A 223 -5.06 12.48 4.79
C CYS A 223 -3.79 12.88 4.00
N HIS A 224 -3.87 12.87 2.67
CA HIS A 224 -2.74 13.22 1.78
C HIS A 224 -2.29 14.68 1.91
N LEU A 225 -3.21 15.59 2.22
CA LEU A 225 -2.93 17.02 2.44
C LEU A 225 -1.98 17.24 3.63
N TYR A 226 -1.88 16.25 4.52
CA TYR A 226 -1.05 16.24 5.72
C TYR A 226 0.08 15.20 5.63
N GLY A 227 0.39 14.70 4.43
CA GLY A 227 1.49 13.76 4.21
C GLY A 227 1.23 12.30 4.58
N PHE A 228 -0.05 11.91 4.70
CA PHE A 228 -0.45 10.54 4.98
C PHE A 228 -1.15 9.86 3.80
N ILE A 229 -0.90 8.56 3.63
CA ILE A 229 -1.61 7.70 2.68
C ILE A 229 -2.48 6.68 3.41
N ILE A 230 -3.59 6.25 2.79
CA ILE A 230 -4.28 5.00 3.19
C ILE A 230 -3.41 3.84 2.72
N ARG A 231 -2.67 3.22 3.63
CA ARG A 231 -1.52 2.36 3.27
C ARG A 231 -1.90 1.07 2.55
N PHE A 232 -3.06 0.52 2.91
CA PHE A 232 -3.60 -0.74 2.39
C PHE A 232 -5.00 -0.48 1.83
N PRO A 233 -5.12 0.07 0.61
CA PRO A 233 -6.40 0.38 0.00
C PRO A 233 -7.13 -0.88 -0.51
N GLN A 234 -8.42 -0.73 -0.79
CA GLN A 234 -9.25 -1.79 -1.35
C GLN A 234 -8.67 -2.23 -2.72
N ASP A 235 -8.74 -3.53 -3.00
CA ASP A 235 -8.30 -4.19 -4.25
C ASP A 235 -6.77 -4.25 -4.52
N LYS A 236 -5.92 -3.59 -3.73
CA LYS A 236 -4.43 -3.66 -3.84
C LYS A 236 -3.76 -4.76 -3.01
N THR A 237 -4.51 -5.69 -2.41
CA THR A 237 -3.98 -6.81 -1.59
C THR A 237 -2.90 -7.63 -2.30
N HIS A 238 -3.01 -7.78 -3.62
CA HIS A 238 -2.08 -8.54 -4.45
C HIS A 238 -0.70 -7.85 -4.64
N ILE A 239 -0.60 -6.56 -4.30
CA ILE A 239 0.64 -5.78 -4.32
C ILE A 239 1.20 -5.62 -2.89
N THR A 240 0.36 -5.22 -1.94
CA THR A 240 0.81 -4.92 -0.56
C THR A 240 1.02 -6.16 0.31
N GLY A 241 0.34 -7.27 -0.02
CA GLY A 241 0.28 -8.48 0.82
C GLY A 241 -0.61 -8.33 2.07
N TYR A 242 -1.41 -7.27 2.16
CA TYR A 242 -2.36 -7.00 3.26
C TYR A 242 -3.76 -6.70 2.72
N GLN A 243 -4.79 -7.13 3.46
CA GLN A 243 -6.19 -6.80 3.18
C GLN A 243 -6.47 -5.28 3.28
N TYR A 244 -7.66 -4.85 2.88
CA TYR A 244 -8.09 -3.46 3.03
C TYR A 244 -8.11 -3.01 4.50
N GLU A 245 -7.34 -1.97 4.84
CA GLU A 245 -7.24 -1.41 6.19
C GLU A 245 -7.48 0.12 6.20
N PRO A 246 -8.73 0.61 6.11
CA PRO A 246 -9.03 2.05 6.08
C PRO A 246 -8.64 2.83 7.34
N TRP A 247 -8.26 2.12 8.40
CA TRP A 247 -7.77 2.72 9.65
C TRP A 247 -6.27 3.01 9.61
N HIS A 248 -5.50 2.36 8.74
CA HIS A 248 -4.04 2.36 8.80
C HIS A 248 -3.47 3.45 7.88
N ILE A 249 -3.05 4.56 8.48
CA ILE A 249 -2.38 5.64 7.76
C ILE A 249 -0.87 5.57 7.92
N ARG A 250 -0.15 5.84 6.84
CA ARG A 250 1.32 5.86 6.78
C ARG A 250 1.80 7.25 6.35
N TYR A 251 2.68 7.86 7.14
CA TYR A 251 3.34 9.12 6.81
C TYR A 251 4.43 8.89 5.76
N VAL A 252 4.42 9.71 4.72
CA VAL A 252 5.40 9.72 3.61
C VAL A 252 5.82 11.13 3.17
N GLY A 253 5.31 12.18 3.82
CA GLY A 253 5.50 13.57 3.39
C GLY A 253 4.40 14.06 2.43
N ILE A 254 4.14 15.37 2.38
CA ILE A 254 2.98 15.95 1.69
C ILE A 254 3.03 15.73 0.17
N GLU A 255 4.19 15.91 -0.46
CA GLU A 255 4.36 15.78 -1.92
C GLU A 255 4.10 14.34 -2.37
N ASP A 256 4.84 13.38 -1.79
CA ASP A 256 4.69 11.95 -2.08
C ASP A 256 3.29 11.42 -1.72
N ALA A 257 2.71 11.82 -0.59
CA ALA A 257 1.36 11.37 -0.21
C ALA A 257 0.29 11.86 -1.20
N THR A 258 0.42 13.11 -1.65
CA THR A 258 -0.49 13.71 -2.63
C THR A 258 -0.37 12.98 -3.97
N GLU A 259 0.84 12.70 -4.44
CA GLU A 259 1.06 11.97 -5.69
C GLU A 259 0.50 10.53 -5.61
N ILE A 260 0.77 9.81 -4.50
CA ILE A 260 0.27 8.45 -4.27
C ILE A 260 -1.27 8.42 -4.29
N MET A 261 -1.90 9.29 -3.49
CA MET A 261 -3.35 9.24 -3.27
C MET A 261 -4.17 9.80 -4.44
N LEU A 262 -3.65 10.76 -5.21
CA LEU A 262 -4.33 11.26 -6.42
C LEU A 262 -4.22 10.31 -7.63
N ASN A 263 -3.22 9.43 -7.66
CA ASN A 263 -3.00 8.47 -8.74
C ASN A 263 -3.42 7.02 -8.38
N ASP A 264 -4.09 6.82 -7.24
CA ASP A 264 -4.53 5.51 -6.72
C ASP A 264 -3.38 4.48 -6.64
N LEU A 265 -2.21 4.92 -6.18
CA LEU A 265 -1.01 4.10 -6.02
C LEU A 265 -0.90 3.53 -4.61
N THR A 266 -0.14 2.44 -4.50
CA THR A 266 0.47 1.97 -3.25
C THR A 266 1.87 2.55 -3.10
N LEU A 267 2.45 2.48 -1.89
CA LEU A 267 3.85 2.85 -1.68
C LEU A 267 4.81 1.96 -2.49
N GLU A 268 4.45 0.68 -2.67
CA GLU A 268 5.16 -0.26 -3.56
C GLU A 268 5.20 0.24 -5.02
N GLU A 269 4.03 0.52 -5.62
CA GLU A 269 3.95 1.03 -7.00
C GLU A 269 4.65 2.38 -7.15
N TYR A 270 4.54 3.24 -6.14
CA TYR A 270 5.15 4.56 -6.15
C TYR A 270 6.67 4.53 -6.22
N LEU A 271 7.30 3.73 -5.34
CA LEU A 271 8.74 3.62 -5.28
C LEU A 271 9.31 2.89 -6.50
N HIS A 272 8.58 1.91 -7.04
CA HIS A 272 8.98 1.25 -8.28
C HIS A 272 9.06 2.21 -9.48
N ASN A 273 8.19 3.24 -9.52
CA ASN A 273 8.18 4.25 -10.57
C ASN A 273 9.24 5.37 -10.39
N LYS A 274 9.97 5.39 -9.25
CA LYS A 274 11.04 6.36 -8.95
C LYS A 274 12.47 5.83 -9.21
N GLU A 275 12.62 4.54 -9.52
CA GLU A 275 13.90 3.87 -9.85
C GLU A 275 14.25 3.95 -11.35
#